data_AF-A0A9X1KSB9-F1
#
_entry.id   AF-A0A9X1KSB9-F1
#
_cell.length_a   1.000
_cell.length_b   1.000
_cell.length_c   1.000
_cell.angle_alpha   90.00
_cell.angle_beta   90.00
_cell.angle_gamma   90.00
#
_symmetry.space_group_name_H-M   'P 1'
#
loop_
_entity.id
_entity.type
_entity.pdbx_description
1 polymer ?
#
loop_
_entity_poly.entity_id
_entity_poly.type
_entity_poly.pdbx_seq_one_letter_code
_entity_poly.pdbx_strand_id
1 'polypeptide(L)'
;MKDLILESKGIKTDQYFIPPFELYEGELIVIYMENHRYLEDMKLELVSIFAGIKKHKNVKVIKPLTFARPIEESMLKRIIYPMNVRQYLKRNAELKSSVVSRIFEIDSFTKKHKIKNLNTSERKRLSLCSVFSKTKNVSFDLRGEGADYYLKTYEFVKEEIKNGGAAILIDWSDDLKNNCSKFITIEWTVEFEELKKIIDGSIAFSKMCD
;
A
#
# COMPACT_ATOMS: atom_id res chain seq x y z
N MET A 1 -20.46 14.05 -9.13
CA MET A 1 -19.15 14.69 -8.86
C MET A 1 -18.34 13.68 -8.07
N LYS A 2 -17.06 13.46 -8.38
CA LYS A 2 -16.22 12.55 -7.60
C LYS A 2 -15.69 13.30 -6.38
N ASP A 3 -15.77 12.69 -5.20
CA ASP A 3 -15.29 13.32 -3.97
C ASP A 3 -13.76 13.37 -3.94
N LEU A 4 -13.20 14.50 -3.52
CA LEU A 4 -11.77 14.64 -3.25
C LEU A 4 -11.43 13.88 -1.95
N ILE A 5 -10.44 13.01 -2.01
CA ILE A 5 -9.98 12.15 -0.91
C ILE A 5 -8.74 12.74 -0.24
N LEU A 6 -7.78 13.14 -1.05
CA LEU A 6 -6.49 13.66 -0.62
C LEU A 6 -5.95 14.65 -1.65
N GLU A 7 -5.39 15.76 -1.16
CA GLU A 7 -4.68 16.75 -1.97
C GLU A 7 -3.23 16.82 -1.49
N SER A 8 -2.27 16.70 -2.41
CA SER A 8 -0.85 16.91 -2.19
C SER A 8 -0.37 18.06 -3.07
N LYS A 9 0.14 19.13 -2.46
CA LYS A 9 0.84 20.23 -3.15
C LYS A 9 2.32 19.91 -3.44
N GLY A 10 2.68 18.63 -3.31
CA GLY A 10 4.04 18.12 -3.44
C GLY A 10 4.74 17.95 -2.09
N ILE A 11 5.53 16.89 -1.95
CA ILE A 11 6.31 16.58 -0.75
C ILE A 11 7.77 16.73 -1.11
N LYS A 12 8.44 17.75 -0.56
CA LYS A 12 9.85 18.04 -0.85
C LYS A 12 10.69 17.79 0.39
N THR A 13 11.81 17.11 0.19
CA THR A 13 12.91 16.99 1.16
C THR A 13 14.19 17.56 0.54
N ASP A 14 15.29 17.53 1.28
CA ASP A 14 16.61 17.89 0.73
C ASP A 14 17.11 16.88 -0.32
N GLN A 15 16.58 15.65 -0.32
CA GLN A 15 17.08 14.54 -1.14
C GLN A 15 16.17 14.20 -2.33
N TYR A 16 14.87 14.45 -2.21
CA TYR A 16 13.90 14.08 -3.22
C TYR A 16 12.63 14.90 -3.13
N PHE A 17 11.87 14.89 -4.22
CA PHE A 17 10.60 15.54 -4.40
C PHE A 17 9.55 14.55 -4.93
N ILE A 18 8.37 14.56 -4.34
CA ILE A 18 7.18 13.89 -4.85
C ILE A 18 6.28 14.97 -5.45
N PRO A 19 6.01 14.94 -6.77
CA PRO A 19 5.20 15.95 -7.44
C PRO A 19 3.80 16.12 -6.83
N PRO A 20 3.13 17.27 -7.06
CA PRO A 20 1.76 17.50 -6.62
C PRO A 20 0.79 16.51 -7.26
N PHE A 21 -0.23 16.10 -6.51
CA PHE A 21 -1.30 15.25 -7.02
C PHE A 21 -2.58 15.39 -6.18
N GLU A 22 -3.70 15.06 -6.80
CA GLU A 22 -4.99 14.93 -6.13
C GLU A 22 -5.50 13.51 -6.32
N LEU A 23 -6.09 12.95 -5.27
CA LEU A 23 -6.76 11.66 -5.29
C LEU A 23 -8.26 11.87 -5.15
N TYR A 24 -9.02 11.40 -6.14
CA TYR A 24 -10.47 11.40 -6.14
C TYR A 24 -11.05 10.00 -5.95
N GLU A 25 -12.32 9.95 -5.57
CA GLU A 25 -13.10 8.71 -5.54
C GLU A 25 -13.09 7.99 -6.92
N GLY A 26 -12.87 6.69 -6.88
CA GLY A 26 -12.70 5.80 -8.02
C GLY A 26 -11.31 5.85 -8.67
N GLU A 27 -10.35 6.61 -8.11
CA GLU A 27 -8.98 6.66 -8.63
C GLU A 27 -8.03 5.69 -7.92
N LEU A 28 -7.10 5.16 -8.72
CA LEU A 28 -5.90 4.47 -8.24
C LEU A 28 -4.68 5.26 -8.71
N ILE A 29 -3.93 5.81 -7.77
CA ILE A 29 -2.66 6.49 -8.03
C ILE A 29 -1.53 5.53 -7.73
N VAL A 30 -0.52 5.49 -8.60
CA VAL A 30 0.74 4.81 -8.33
C VAL A 30 1.78 5.85 -7.97
N ILE A 31 2.40 5.70 -6.79
CA ILE A 31 3.62 6.42 -6.43
C ILE A 31 4.78 5.45 -6.69
N TYR A 32 5.50 5.74 -7.76
CA TYR A 32 6.63 4.97 -8.23
C TYR A 32 7.91 5.44 -7.55
N MET A 33 8.53 4.51 -6.83
CA MET A 33 9.80 4.68 -6.16
C MET A 33 10.79 3.67 -6.74
N GLU A 34 11.77 4.14 -7.48
CA GLU A 34 12.85 3.29 -7.99
C GLU A 34 13.44 2.42 -6.87
N ASN A 35 13.86 1.19 -7.23
CA ASN A 35 14.23 0.17 -6.25
C ASN A 35 15.44 0.60 -5.41
N HIS A 36 15.18 1.08 -4.19
CA HIS A 36 16.20 1.57 -3.28
C HIS A 36 16.06 0.99 -1.87
N ARG A 37 17.18 0.95 -1.13
CA ARG A 37 17.26 0.42 0.23
C ARG A 37 16.30 1.13 1.22
N TYR A 38 15.94 2.39 0.95
CA TYR A 38 15.07 3.24 1.78
C TYR A 38 13.59 3.20 1.39
N LEU A 39 13.21 2.36 0.42
CA LEU A 39 11.82 2.22 -0.01
C LEU A 39 10.88 1.97 1.17
N GLU A 40 11.33 1.22 2.18
CA GLU A 40 10.50 0.90 3.35
C GLU A 40 10.29 2.12 4.26
N ASP A 41 11.34 2.88 4.56
CA ASP A 41 11.24 4.07 5.41
C ASP A 41 10.38 5.15 4.72
N MET A 42 10.64 5.39 3.43
CA MET A 42 9.85 6.34 2.64
C MET A 42 8.38 5.92 2.57
N LYS A 43 8.11 4.63 2.33
CA LYS A 43 6.75 4.07 2.34
C LYS A 43 6.08 4.27 3.68
N LEU A 44 6.76 3.97 4.80
CA LEU A 44 6.20 4.12 6.15
C LEU A 44 5.83 5.58 6.47
N GLU A 45 6.64 6.54 6.03
CA GLU A 45 6.31 7.96 6.15
C GLU A 45 5.10 8.35 5.31
N LEU A 46 5.07 7.94 4.03
CA LEU A 46 3.95 8.24 3.12
C LEU A 46 2.64 7.68 3.62
N VAL A 47 2.61 6.41 4.04
CA VAL A 47 1.37 5.79 4.52
C VAL A 47 0.91 6.41 5.84
N SER A 48 1.83 6.90 6.68
CA SER A 48 1.49 7.65 7.89
C SER A 48 0.87 9.00 7.57
N ILE A 49 1.40 9.70 6.55
CA ILE A 49 0.85 10.96 6.06
C ILE A 49 -0.53 10.75 5.44
N PHE A 50 -0.69 9.76 4.55
CA PHE A 50 -1.97 9.48 3.88
C PHE A 50 -3.06 8.96 4.82
N ALA A 51 -2.67 8.33 5.93
CA ALA A 51 -3.58 7.95 7.00
C ALA A 51 -3.98 9.12 7.92
N GLY A 52 -3.38 10.30 7.75
CA GLY A 52 -3.57 11.46 8.62
C GLY A 52 -2.95 11.29 10.02
N ILE A 53 -2.07 10.31 10.20
CA ILE A 53 -1.36 10.05 11.47
C ILE A 53 -0.23 11.08 11.65
N LYS A 54 0.60 11.23 10.60
CA LYS A 54 1.62 12.28 10.51
C LYS A 54 1.05 13.43 9.68
N LYS A 55 1.10 14.65 10.20
CA LYS A 55 0.74 15.84 9.42
C LYS A 55 1.91 16.22 8.50
N HIS A 56 1.59 16.85 7.37
CA HIS A 56 2.57 17.45 6.47
C HIS A 56 1.94 18.70 5.86
N LYS A 57 2.62 19.85 5.88
CA LYS A 57 2.04 21.15 5.48
C LYS A 57 1.46 21.19 4.07
N ASN A 58 2.00 20.38 3.16
CA ASN A 58 1.56 20.30 1.76
C ASN A 58 0.57 19.16 1.48
N VAL A 59 0.16 18.37 2.48
CA VAL A 59 -0.79 17.27 2.28
C VAL A 59 -2.04 17.51 3.12
N LYS A 60 -3.17 17.64 2.43
CA LYS A 60 -4.50 17.74 3.04
C LYS A 60 -5.23 16.42 2.86
N VAL A 61 -5.41 15.71 3.96
CA VAL A 61 -6.20 14.47 4.01
C VAL A 61 -7.65 14.81 4.31
N ILE A 62 -8.57 14.57 3.36
CA ILE A 62 -10.01 14.78 3.56
C ILE A 62 -10.66 13.50 4.07
N LYS A 63 -10.36 12.36 3.42
CA LYS A 63 -10.76 11.03 3.89
C LYS A 63 -9.48 10.18 4.05
N PRO A 64 -9.13 9.72 5.26
CA PRO A 64 -7.87 9.01 5.49
C PRO A 64 -7.84 7.66 4.78
N LEU A 65 -6.66 7.31 4.27
CA LEU A 65 -6.39 5.98 3.73
C LEU A 65 -5.95 5.04 4.86
N THR A 66 -6.27 3.75 4.73
CA THR A 66 -5.72 2.72 5.62
C THR A 66 -4.70 1.87 4.87
N PHE A 67 -3.50 1.72 5.44
CA PHE A 67 -2.46 0.89 4.83
C PHE A 67 -2.71 -0.60 5.07
N ALA A 68 -2.78 -1.39 3.99
CA ALA A 68 -2.87 -2.84 4.04
C ALA A 68 -1.52 -3.48 4.39
N ARG A 69 -1.20 -3.49 5.68
CA ARG A 69 0.08 -4.00 6.19
C ARG A 69 0.28 -5.48 5.87
N PRO A 70 1.53 -5.92 5.61
CA PRO A 70 1.85 -7.34 5.56
C PRO A 70 1.35 -8.06 6.82
N ILE A 71 0.81 -9.27 6.65
CA ILE A 71 0.40 -10.08 7.79
C ILE A 71 1.66 -10.54 8.52
N GLU A 72 1.82 -10.11 9.77
CA GLU A 72 2.93 -10.55 10.62
C GLU A 72 2.45 -11.61 11.62
N GLU A 73 3.19 -12.71 11.70
CA GLU A 73 3.04 -13.71 12.75
C GLU A 73 4.39 -13.86 13.45
N SER A 74 4.42 -13.72 14.77
CA SER A 74 5.62 -14.04 15.55
C SER A 74 6.05 -15.48 15.25
N MET A 75 7.34 -15.72 15.02
CA MET A 75 7.89 -17.05 14.68
C MET A 75 7.41 -18.15 15.62
N LEU A 76 7.38 -17.89 16.93
CA LEU A 76 6.92 -18.84 17.93
C LEU A 76 5.43 -19.22 17.76
N LYS A 77 4.54 -18.23 17.62
CA LYS A 77 3.10 -18.49 17.38
C LYS A 77 2.90 -19.24 16.06
N ARG A 78 3.69 -18.93 15.02
CA ARG A 78 3.62 -19.60 13.71
C ARG A 78 3.91 -21.11 13.80
N ILE A 79 4.75 -21.52 14.74
CA ILE A 79 5.10 -22.93 14.97
C ILE A 79 4.06 -23.60 15.88
N ILE A 80 3.80 -23.02 17.05
CA ILE A 80 3.03 -23.68 18.13
C ILE A 80 1.51 -23.56 17.92
N TYR A 81 1.02 -22.41 17.47
CA TYR A 81 -0.40 -22.15 17.27
C TYR A 81 -0.64 -21.33 16.00
N PRO A 82 -0.44 -21.93 14.81
CA PRO A 82 -0.56 -21.22 13.55
C PRO A 82 -1.98 -20.70 13.35
N MET A 83 -2.12 -19.41 13.07
CA MET A 83 -3.41 -18.80 12.83
C MET A 83 -3.97 -19.30 11.50
N ASN A 84 -5.26 -19.61 11.45
CA ASN A 84 -5.96 -19.87 10.19
C ASN A 84 -6.66 -18.62 9.66
N VAL A 85 -7.04 -18.66 8.37
CA VAL A 85 -7.72 -17.55 7.69
C VAL A 85 -8.99 -17.11 8.42
N ARG A 86 -9.80 -18.05 8.94
CA ARG A 86 -11.00 -17.73 9.72
C ARG A 86 -10.67 -16.93 10.98
N GLN A 87 -9.63 -17.33 11.71
CA GLN A 87 -9.18 -16.63 12.92
C GLN A 87 -8.66 -15.24 12.60
N TYR A 88 -7.91 -15.09 11.50
CA TYR A 88 -7.43 -13.80 11.04
C TYR A 88 -8.58 -12.85 10.70
N LEU A 89 -9.52 -13.29 9.86
CA LEU A 89 -10.67 -12.48 9.45
C LEU A 89 -11.54 -12.10 10.66
N LYS A 90 -11.78 -13.03 11.60
CA LYS A 90 -12.50 -12.73 12.85
C LYS A 90 -11.87 -11.61 13.68
N ARG A 91 -10.55 -11.44 13.61
CA ARG A 91 -9.80 -10.44 14.38
C ARG A 91 -9.65 -9.12 13.63
N ASN A 92 -9.53 -9.19 12.30
CA ASN A 92 -9.06 -8.06 11.50
C ASN A 92 -10.08 -7.52 10.49
N ALA A 93 -11.19 -8.22 10.24
CA ALA A 93 -12.18 -7.84 9.22
C ALA A 93 -13.58 -7.63 9.81
N GLU A 94 -14.41 -6.84 9.12
CA GLU A 94 -15.85 -6.79 9.32
C GLU A 94 -16.50 -7.98 8.59
N LEU A 95 -16.89 -9.01 9.33
CA LEU A 95 -17.28 -10.31 8.77
C LEU A 95 -18.55 -10.26 7.92
N LYS A 96 -19.39 -9.23 8.10
CA LYS A 96 -20.62 -9.03 7.31
C LYS A 96 -20.35 -8.36 5.96
N SER A 97 -19.15 -7.83 5.72
CA SER A 97 -18.80 -7.21 4.45
C SER A 97 -18.73 -8.25 3.32
N SER A 98 -19.33 -7.94 2.17
CA SER A 98 -19.29 -8.77 0.96
C SER A 98 -17.87 -9.00 0.44
N VAL A 99 -16.93 -8.11 0.74
CA VAL A 99 -15.51 -8.26 0.39
C VAL A 99 -14.90 -9.51 1.04
N VAL A 100 -15.39 -9.89 2.23
CA VAL A 100 -14.89 -11.05 2.98
C VAL A 100 -15.28 -12.37 2.31
N SER A 101 -16.40 -12.44 1.59
CA SER A 101 -16.72 -13.64 0.80
C SER A 101 -15.94 -13.67 -0.51
N ARG A 102 -15.80 -12.52 -1.18
CA ARG A 102 -15.14 -12.41 -2.50
C ARG A 102 -13.70 -12.89 -2.52
N ILE A 103 -12.95 -12.72 -1.43
CA ILE A 103 -11.54 -13.17 -1.39
C ILE A 103 -11.39 -14.69 -1.64
N PHE A 104 -12.41 -15.50 -1.29
CA PHE A 104 -12.40 -16.94 -1.54
C PHE A 104 -12.79 -17.32 -2.99
N GLU A 105 -13.21 -16.35 -3.79
CA GLU A 105 -13.47 -16.52 -5.23
C GLU A 105 -12.22 -16.17 -6.05
N ILE A 106 -11.35 -15.31 -5.50
CA ILE A 106 -10.11 -14.84 -6.13
C ILE A 106 -8.95 -15.83 -5.92
N ASP A 107 -8.85 -16.38 -4.71
CA ASP A 107 -7.77 -17.27 -4.30
C ASP A 107 -8.25 -18.70 -4.04
N SER A 108 -7.34 -19.66 -4.14
CA SER A 108 -7.64 -21.09 -3.92
C SER A 108 -7.64 -21.50 -2.45
N PHE A 109 -7.24 -20.61 -1.54
CA PHE A 109 -7.26 -20.91 -0.11
C PHE A 109 -8.68 -20.88 0.46
N THR A 110 -8.83 -21.53 1.61
CA THR A 110 -10.12 -21.60 2.33
C THR A 110 -9.98 -21.07 3.76
N LYS A 111 -11.12 -20.84 4.42
CA LYS A 111 -11.20 -20.43 5.84
C LYS A 111 -10.39 -21.31 6.80
N LYS A 112 -10.13 -22.58 6.44
CA LYS A 112 -9.38 -23.56 7.24
C LYS A 112 -7.86 -23.51 7.02
N HIS A 113 -7.39 -22.90 5.93
CA HIS A 113 -5.97 -22.82 5.62
C HIS A 113 -5.22 -22.01 6.69
N LYS A 114 -4.00 -22.45 7.00
CA LYS A 114 -3.10 -21.75 7.93
C LYS A 114 -2.43 -20.58 7.20
N ILE A 115 -2.35 -19.40 7.81
CA ILE A 115 -1.74 -18.21 7.21
C ILE A 115 -0.30 -18.47 6.77
N LYS A 116 0.46 -19.23 7.56
CA LYS A 116 1.84 -19.60 7.25
C LYS A 116 2.01 -20.42 5.97
N ASN A 117 0.93 -21.05 5.48
CA ASN A 117 0.94 -21.83 4.24
C ASN A 117 0.50 -21.01 3.03
N LEU A 118 0.02 -19.77 3.24
CA LEU A 118 -0.32 -18.87 2.15
C LEU A 118 0.95 -18.25 1.57
N ASN A 119 0.99 -18.09 0.26
CA ASN A 119 2.08 -17.37 -0.41
C ASN A 119 1.98 -15.85 -0.14
N THR A 120 3.04 -15.10 -0.50
CA THR A 120 3.12 -13.65 -0.25
C THR A 120 1.89 -12.89 -0.78
N SER A 121 1.48 -13.19 -2.01
CA SER A 121 0.35 -12.55 -2.68
C SER A 121 -1.00 -12.86 -2.03
N GLU A 122 -1.24 -14.12 -1.67
CA GLU A 122 -2.45 -14.52 -0.93
C GLU A 122 -2.54 -13.81 0.43
N ARG A 123 -1.40 -13.67 1.14
CA ARG A 123 -1.35 -12.95 2.42
C ARG A 123 -1.64 -11.46 2.24
N LYS A 124 -1.15 -10.86 1.16
CA LYS A 124 -1.41 -9.45 0.84
C LYS A 124 -2.87 -9.21 0.47
N ARG A 125 -3.45 -10.03 -0.41
CA ARG A 125 -4.89 -9.93 -0.73
C ARG A 125 -5.78 -10.19 0.48
N LEU A 126 -5.40 -11.13 1.36
CA LEU A 126 -6.11 -11.34 2.63
C LEU A 126 -6.05 -10.11 3.54
N SER A 127 -4.89 -9.43 3.62
CA SER A 127 -4.76 -8.17 4.36
C SER A 127 -5.60 -7.05 3.75
N LEU A 128 -5.50 -6.85 2.43
CA LEU A 128 -6.31 -5.90 1.67
C LEU A 128 -7.81 -6.14 1.88
N CYS A 129 -8.26 -7.40 1.79
CA CYS A 129 -9.64 -7.79 2.09
C CYS A 129 -10.07 -7.34 3.49
N SER A 130 -9.22 -7.57 4.50
CA SER A 130 -9.52 -7.14 5.87
C SER A 130 -9.63 -5.62 6.00
N VAL A 131 -8.82 -4.85 5.28
CA VAL A 131 -8.90 -3.39 5.25
C VAL A 131 -10.15 -2.92 4.51
N PHE A 132 -10.40 -3.44 3.32
CA PHE A 132 -11.57 -3.10 2.51
C PHE A 132 -12.90 -3.45 3.17
N SER A 133 -12.92 -4.46 4.06
CA SER A 133 -14.11 -4.75 4.85
C SER A 133 -14.53 -3.61 5.78
N LYS A 134 -13.60 -2.69 6.12
CA LYS A 134 -13.80 -1.60 7.08
C LYS A 134 -13.75 -0.20 6.47
N THR A 135 -13.06 -0.03 5.36
CA THR A 135 -12.90 1.26 4.66
C THR A 135 -12.87 1.05 3.16
N LYS A 136 -13.14 2.11 2.40
CA LYS A 136 -13.02 2.09 0.93
C LYS A 136 -11.75 2.78 0.42
N ASN A 137 -11.00 3.45 1.30
CA ASN A 137 -9.78 4.18 0.94
C ASN A 137 -8.55 3.46 1.47
N VAL A 138 -7.69 2.98 0.57
CA VAL A 138 -6.58 2.08 0.91
C VAL A 138 -5.25 2.58 0.38
N SER A 139 -4.18 2.35 1.13
CA SER A 139 -2.82 2.35 0.58
C SER A 139 -2.23 0.95 0.67
N PHE A 140 -1.40 0.56 -0.29
CA PHE A 140 -0.86 -0.80 -0.36
C PHE A 140 0.44 -0.86 -1.17
N ASP A 141 1.13 -2.00 -1.11
CA ASP A 141 2.32 -2.28 -1.90
C ASP A 141 2.27 -3.68 -2.52
N LEU A 142 2.91 -3.87 -3.68
CA LEU A 142 2.98 -5.14 -4.41
C LEU A 142 4.35 -5.82 -4.32
N ARG A 143 5.31 -5.25 -3.58
CA ARG A 143 6.66 -5.81 -3.41
C ARG A 143 6.64 -7.27 -2.95
N GLY A 144 7.39 -8.13 -3.62
CA GLY A 144 7.49 -9.56 -3.28
C GLY A 144 6.32 -10.42 -3.76
N GLU A 145 5.37 -9.86 -4.50
CA GLU A 145 4.43 -10.65 -5.31
C GLU A 145 5.11 -11.14 -6.59
N GLY A 146 4.71 -12.33 -7.06
CA GLY A 146 5.13 -12.83 -8.37
C GLY A 146 4.31 -12.17 -9.49
N ALA A 147 4.86 -12.16 -10.72
CA ALA A 147 4.26 -11.50 -11.88
C ALA A 147 2.76 -11.86 -12.10
N ASP A 148 2.43 -13.15 -12.11
CA ASP A 148 1.04 -13.61 -12.31
C ASP A 148 0.09 -13.23 -11.17
N TYR A 149 0.63 -12.95 -9.98
CA TYR A 149 -0.16 -12.68 -8.79
C TYR A 149 -0.36 -11.19 -8.53
N TYR A 150 0.56 -10.31 -8.96
CA TYR A 150 0.40 -8.87 -8.80
C TYR A 150 -0.83 -8.37 -9.56
N LEU A 151 -1.09 -8.88 -10.77
CA LEU A 151 -2.26 -8.52 -11.58
C LEU A 151 -3.57 -8.84 -10.86
N LYS A 152 -3.64 -10.00 -10.18
CA LYS A 152 -4.83 -10.37 -9.39
C LYS A 152 -5.06 -9.41 -8.24
N THR A 153 -4.00 -9.03 -7.53
CA THR A 153 -4.10 -8.07 -6.42
C THR A 153 -4.51 -6.69 -6.92
N TYR A 154 -3.93 -6.25 -8.04
CA TYR A 154 -4.23 -4.98 -8.67
C TYR A 154 -5.69 -4.89 -9.16
N GLU A 155 -6.19 -5.90 -9.88
CA GLU A 155 -7.57 -5.94 -10.34
C GLU A 155 -8.57 -6.03 -9.18
N PHE A 156 -8.26 -6.79 -8.13
CA PHE A 156 -9.06 -6.80 -6.90
C PHE A 156 -9.22 -5.39 -6.32
N VAL A 157 -8.13 -4.64 -6.18
CA VAL A 157 -8.18 -3.26 -5.67
C VAL A 157 -9.02 -2.36 -6.59
N LYS A 158 -8.84 -2.43 -7.90
CA LYS A 158 -9.65 -1.64 -8.86
C LYS A 158 -11.13 -1.91 -8.71
N GLU A 159 -11.51 -3.18 -8.59
CA GLU A 159 -12.91 -3.55 -8.44
C GLU A 159 -13.53 -3.02 -7.15
N GLU A 160 -12.80 -3.07 -6.04
CA GLU A 160 -13.27 -2.56 -4.75
C GLU A 160 -13.44 -1.03 -4.76
N ILE A 161 -12.54 -0.28 -5.41
CA ILE A 161 -12.63 1.19 -5.42
C ILE A 161 -13.67 1.75 -6.41
N LYS A 162 -14.11 0.97 -7.42
CA LYS A 162 -15.12 1.41 -8.41
C LYS A 162 -16.42 1.91 -7.78
N ASN A 163 -16.81 1.36 -6.62
CA ASN A 163 -18.07 1.67 -5.93
C ASN A 163 -17.85 2.54 -4.69
N GLY A 164 -17.01 3.56 -4.85
CA GLY A 164 -16.88 4.67 -3.90
C GLY A 164 -15.71 4.57 -2.93
N GLY A 165 -14.55 4.16 -3.45
CA GLY A 165 -13.28 4.13 -2.72
C GLY A 165 -12.17 4.79 -3.51
N ALA A 166 -10.95 4.77 -2.99
CA ALA A 166 -9.76 5.25 -3.68
C ALA A 166 -8.53 4.48 -3.21
N ALA A 167 -7.50 4.41 -4.06
CA ALA A 167 -6.28 3.68 -3.74
C ALA A 167 -5.01 4.46 -4.08
N ILE A 168 -4.01 4.32 -3.20
CA ILE A 168 -2.62 4.66 -3.52
C ILE A 168 -1.79 3.39 -3.46
N LEU A 169 -1.27 2.97 -4.61
CA LEU A 169 -0.25 1.94 -4.71
C LEU A 169 1.12 2.60 -4.55
N ILE A 170 1.91 2.09 -3.63
CA ILE A 170 3.32 2.44 -3.46
C ILE A 170 4.15 1.29 -4.02
N ASP A 171 4.87 1.50 -5.12
CA ASP A 171 5.55 0.42 -5.83
C ASP A 171 6.89 0.83 -6.42
N TRP A 172 7.69 -0.17 -6.78
CA TRP A 172 9.00 -0.03 -7.41
C TRP A 172 9.04 -0.46 -8.87
N SER A 173 7.94 -1.06 -9.36
CA SER A 173 7.76 -1.42 -10.76
C SER A 173 6.97 -0.35 -11.51
N ASP A 174 7.33 -0.10 -12.77
CA ASP A 174 6.62 0.78 -13.70
C ASP A 174 5.60 0.04 -14.58
N ASP A 175 5.40 -1.27 -14.36
CA ASP A 175 4.46 -2.12 -15.12
C ASP A 175 3.03 -1.52 -15.19
N LEU A 176 2.63 -0.76 -14.18
CA LEU A 176 1.29 -0.16 -14.06
C LEU A 176 1.20 1.29 -14.55
N LYS A 177 2.26 1.84 -15.16
CA LYS A 177 2.30 3.23 -15.64
C LYS A 177 1.15 3.59 -16.57
N ASN A 178 0.74 2.66 -17.43
CA ASN A 178 -0.36 2.85 -18.38
C ASN A 178 -1.71 2.30 -17.88
N ASN A 179 -1.75 1.76 -16.66
CA ASN A 179 -2.93 1.17 -16.05
C ASN A 179 -3.12 1.76 -14.65
N CYS A 180 -3.23 3.07 -14.55
CA CYS A 180 -3.60 3.78 -13.32
C CYS A 180 -4.23 5.13 -13.67
N SER A 181 -4.84 5.80 -12.69
CA SER A 181 -5.40 7.14 -12.89
C SER A 181 -4.30 8.19 -13.01
N LYS A 182 -3.25 8.05 -12.20
CA LYS A 182 -2.05 8.90 -12.22
C LYS A 182 -0.85 8.06 -11.81
N PHE A 183 0.27 8.26 -12.50
CA PHE A 183 1.57 7.65 -12.18
C PHE A 183 2.53 8.76 -11.76
N ILE A 184 2.93 8.76 -10.49
CA ILE A 184 3.74 9.80 -9.87
C ILE A 184 5.12 9.22 -9.61
N THR A 185 6.12 9.68 -10.34
CA THR A 185 7.53 9.31 -10.16
C THR A 185 8.17 10.23 -9.13
N ILE A 186 8.94 9.67 -8.19
CA ILE A 186 9.79 10.47 -7.31
C ILE A 186 10.95 11.10 -8.10
N GLU A 187 11.30 12.32 -7.76
CA GLU A 187 12.40 13.06 -8.39
C GLU A 187 13.54 13.22 -7.36
N TRP A 188 14.72 12.68 -7.64
CA TRP A 188 15.91 12.87 -6.80
C TRP A 188 16.48 14.28 -7.02
N THR A 189 16.75 15.00 -5.93
CA THR A 189 17.29 16.37 -5.98
C THR A 189 18.79 16.45 -5.65
N VAL A 190 19.40 15.31 -5.33
CA VAL A 190 20.83 15.17 -5.03
C VAL A 190 21.58 14.61 -6.24
N GLU A 191 22.86 14.97 -6.33
CA GLU A 191 23.76 14.45 -7.36
C GLU A 191 23.98 12.94 -7.22
N PHE A 192 24.37 12.29 -8.30
CA PHE A 192 24.53 10.84 -8.35
C PHE A 192 25.51 10.27 -7.30
N GLU A 193 26.62 10.96 -7.06
CA GLU A 193 27.60 10.58 -6.02
C GLU A 193 27.01 10.63 -4.61
N GLU A 194 26.14 11.59 -4.34
CA GLU A 194 25.45 11.71 -3.06
C GLU A 194 24.33 10.67 -2.95
N LEU A 195 23.58 10.44 -4.04
CA LEU A 195 22.59 9.36 -4.11
C LEU A 195 23.23 7.99 -3.82
N LYS A 196 24.43 7.72 -4.33
CA LYS A 196 25.19 6.50 -3.99
C LYS A 196 25.47 6.39 -2.49
N LYS A 197 25.96 7.47 -1.87
CA LYS A 197 26.25 7.53 -0.43
C LYS A 197 24.99 7.42 0.43
N ILE A 198 23.85 7.89 -0.08
CA ILE A 198 22.56 7.62 0.55
C ILE A 198 22.29 6.12 0.43
N ILE A 199 22.22 5.56 -0.78
CA ILE A 199 21.88 4.15 -1.06
C ILE A 199 22.73 3.16 -0.25
N ASP A 200 24.04 3.39 -0.11
CA ASP A 200 24.95 2.51 0.63
C ASP A 200 24.87 2.69 2.17
N GLY A 201 24.25 3.76 2.65
CA GLY A 201 24.06 4.07 4.07
C GLY A 201 25.13 4.98 4.68
N SER A 202 26.01 5.55 3.87
CA SER A 202 27.02 6.52 4.31
C SER A 202 26.42 7.88 4.71
N ILE A 203 25.26 8.24 4.17
CA ILE A 203 24.51 9.46 4.51
C ILE A 203 23.10 9.08 5.00
N ALA A 204 22.62 9.80 6.02
CA ALA A 204 21.29 9.61 6.55
C ALA A 204 20.21 9.98 5.53
N PHE A 205 19.16 9.17 5.43
CA PHE A 205 18.03 9.44 4.56
C PHE A 205 17.11 10.52 5.15
N SER A 206 16.69 11.47 4.31
CA SER A 206 15.88 12.61 4.72
C SER A 206 14.46 12.20 5.04
N LYS A 207 14.02 12.56 6.24
CA LYS A 207 12.64 12.39 6.69
C LYS A 207 11.73 13.45 6.07
N MET A 208 10.47 13.10 5.83
CA MET A 208 9.43 14.01 5.34
C MET A 208 8.87 14.91 6.47
N CYS A 209 9.71 15.38 7.39
CA CYS A 209 9.25 16.20 8.54
C CYS A 209 8.93 17.65 8.11
N ASP A 210 8.04 18.29 8.89
CA ASP A 210 7.11 19.38 8.52
C ASP A 210 7.64 20.57 7.69
#